data_AF-A0A3D1SX09-F1
#
_entry.id   AF-A0A3D1SX09-F1
#
_cell.length_a   1.000
_cell.length_b   1.000
_cell.length_c   1.000
_cell.angle_alpha   90.00
_cell.angle_beta   90.00
_cell.angle_gamma   90.00
#
_symmetry.space_group_name_H-M   'P 1'
#
loop_
_entity.id
_entity.type
_entity.pdbx_description
1 polymer ?
#
loop_
_entity_poly.entity_id
_entity_poly.type
_entity_poly.pdbx_seq_one_letter_code
_entity_poly.pdbx_strand_id
1 'polypeptide(L)'
;MTINKDSSQVTLLENERACLGTAMLRKRRQMTQKQAHHSGKLGRADLHMHSTYSDGLATIEQILHHVQHYTNLDVIALTDHDVIEGSLKARDLWAKGNYRFDFIVGEEISTKEGHMLALFIEKRIQPGLSIEKSIDLVHEQGGLAIVA
;
A
#
# COMPACT_ATOMS: atom_id res chain seq x y z
N MET A 1 45.44 -25.00 12.78
CA MET A 1 44.97 -23.82 13.52
C MET A 1 44.20 -22.95 12.53
N THR A 2 42.90 -22.91 12.73
CA THR A 2 41.84 -22.06 12.17
C THR A 2 42.34 -20.59 12.05
N ILE A 3 41.91 -19.72 11.12
CA ILE A 3 40.57 -19.11 11.06
C ILE A 3 40.32 -18.43 9.69
N ASN A 4 39.18 -18.81 9.09
CA ASN A 4 38.17 -18.12 8.28
C ASN A 4 38.53 -17.03 7.24
N LYS A 5 38.08 -17.33 6.00
CA LYS A 5 37.65 -16.36 4.99
C LYS A 5 36.45 -15.58 5.50
N ASP A 6 36.57 -14.26 5.53
CA ASP A 6 35.47 -13.34 5.80
C ASP A 6 34.59 -13.24 4.55
N SER A 7 33.42 -13.89 4.61
CA SER A 7 32.41 -13.98 3.56
C SER A 7 31.23 -13.03 3.82
N SER A 8 31.52 -11.78 4.17
CA SER A 8 30.51 -10.82 4.68
C SER A 8 30.11 -9.71 3.69
N GLN A 9 30.58 -9.70 2.44
CA GLN A 9 30.27 -8.61 1.49
C GLN A 9 29.12 -8.86 0.50
N VAL A 10 28.33 -9.92 0.64
CA VAL A 10 27.28 -10.26 -0.35
C VAL A 10 25.85 -9.89 0.08
N THR A 11 25.62 -9.42 1.31
CA THR A 11 24.26 -9.31 1.88
C THR A 11 23.73 -7.88 2.06
N LEU A 12 24.07 -6.94 1.17
CA LEU A 12 23.50 -5.57 1.22
C LEU A 12 22.74 -5.11 -0.04
N LEU A 13 22.77 -5.87 -1.14
CA LEU A 13 22.17 -5.42 -2.42
C LEU A 13 20.79 -6.02 -2.74
N GLU A 14 20.31 -7.03 -2.01
CA GLU A 14 19.01 -7.67 -2.32
C GLU A 14 17.81 -7.03 -1.59
N ASN A 15 18.04 -6.07 -0.69
CA ASN A 15 16.98 -5.49 0.16
C ASN A 15 16.39 -4.16 -0.37
N GLU A 16 16.63 -3.81 -1.64
CA GLU A 16 16.17 -2.55 -2.24
C GLU A 16 14.80 -2.63 -2.94
N ARG A 17 14.05 -3.72 -2.82
CA ARG A 17 12.69 -3.83 -3.38
C ARG A 17 11.58 -3.43 -2.41
N ALA A 18 11.80 -2.40 -1.61
CA ALA A 18 10.67 -1.76 -0.95
C ALA A 18 9.88 -0.97 -2.02
N CYS A 19 8.63 -1.38 -2.28
CA CYS A 19 7.67 -0.63 -3.09
C CYS A 19 7.74 0.86 -2.71
N LEU A 20 7.80 1.77 -3.68
CA LEU A 20 8.03 3.20 -3.40
C LEU A 20 6.95 3.78 -2.47
N GLY A 21 5.75 3.18 -2.47
CA GLY A 21 4.69 3.49 -1.50
C GLY A 21 5.05 3.21 -0.03
N THR A 22 5.95 2.26 0.25
CA THR A 22 6.44 1.95 1.61
C THR A 22 7.69 2.74 2.02
N ALA A 23 8.34 3.44 1.09
CA ALA A 23 9.61 4.12 1.35
C ALA A 23 9.50 5.16 2.49
N MET A 24 8.33 5.77 2.68
CA MET A 24 8.05 6.70 3.77
C MET A 24 7.83 6.02 5.14
N LEU A 25 7.44 4.74 5.19
CA LEU A 25 7.32 3.98 6.44
C LEU A 25 8.68 3.78 7.14
N ARG A 26 9.80 3.84 6.40
CA ARG A 26 11.16 3.77 6.97
C ARG A 26 11.49 4.93 7.91
N LYS A 27 10.79 6.07 7.81
CA LYS A 27 10.97 7.22 8.73
C LYS A 27 10.31 7.00 10.10
N ARG A 28 9.44 5.99 10.25
CA ARG A 28 8.79 5.71 11.53
C ARG A 28 9.63 4.71 12.33
N ARG A 29 9.81 4.99 13.62
CA ARG A 29 10.41 4.06 14.58
C ARG A 29 9.60 2.76 14.52
N GLN A 30 10.24 1.67 14.09
CA GLN A 30 9.61 0.35 14.11
C GLN A 30 9.27 0.00 15.56
N MET A 31 8.00 -0.30 15.80
CA MET A 31 7.48 -0.72 17.09
C MET A 31 6.84 -2.08 16.94
N THR A 32 6.98 -2.93 17.95
CA THR A 32 6.16 -4.14 18.03
C THR A 32 4.69 -3.75 18.25
N GLN A 33 3.75 -4.63 17.89
CA GLN A 33 2.31 -4.39 18.09
C GLN A 33 1.99 -4.06 19.56
N LYS A 34 2.65 -4.73 20.51
CA LYS A 34 2.56 -4.43 21.95
C LYS A 34 3.04 -3.01 22.28
N GLN A 35 4.17 -2.58 21.71
CA GLN A 35 4.70 -1.23 21.94
C GLN A 35 3.79 -0.14 21.34
N ALA A 36 3.24 -0.36 20.14
CA ALA A 36 2.29 0.55 19.53
C ALA A 36 1.03 0.68 20.40
N HIS A 37 0.48 -0.45 20.85
CA HIS A 37 -0.68 -0.49 21.75
C HIS A 37 -0.42 0.21 23.09
N HIS A 38 0.71 -0.06 23.74
CA HIS A 38 1.06 0.54 25.04
C HIS A 38 1.38 2.05 24.94
N SER A 39 1.85 2.50 23.78
CA SER A 39 2.11 3.93 23.53
C SER A 39 0.85 4.74 23.21
N GLY A 40 -0.32 4.10 23.16
CA GLY A 40 -1.57 4.73 22.75
C GLY A 40 -1.60 5.14 21.27
N LYS A 41 -0.61 4.72 20.48
CA LYS A 41 -0.54 4.98 19.04
C LYS A 41 -1.43 3.98 18.29
N LEU A 42 -2.75 4.17 18.42
CA LEU A 42 -3.72 3.61 17.49
C LEU A 42 -3.79 4.55 16.28
N GLY A 43 -3.51 4.02 15.09
CA GLY A 43 -3.71 4.75 13.84
C GLY A 43 -5.09 4.49 13.26
N ARG A 44 -5.71 5.49 12.64
CA ARG A 44 -6.96 5.33 11.89
C ARG A 44 -6.65 5.17 10.41
N ALA A 45 -7.23 4.17 9.77
CA ALA A 45 -7.02 3.91 8.36
C ALA A 45 -8.34 3.69 7.63
N ASP A 46 -8.40 4.15 6.39
CA ASP A 46 -9.39 3.74 5.41
C ASP A 46 -8.65 3.13 4.23
N LEU A 47 -8.80 1.82 4.04
CA LEU A 47 -8.00 1.05 3.08
C LEU A 47 -8.81 0.66 1.84
N HIS A 48 -10.05 1.13 1.73
CA HIS A 48 -10.97 0.74 0.67
C HIS A 48 -11.75 1.97 0.19
N MET A 49 -11.18 2.67 -0.80
CA MET A 49 -11.72 3.92 -1.32
C MET A 49 -11.69 3.94 -2.84
N HIS A 50 -12.77 4.45 -3.43
CA HIS A 50 -12.96 4.55 -4.87
C HIS A 50 -12.95 6.01 -5.30
N SER A 51 -12.38 6.28 -6.46
CA SER A 51 -12.36 7.58 -7.11
C SER A 51 -13.10 7.53 -8.43
N THR A 52 -13.11 8.67 -9.15
CA THR A 52 -13.63 8.74 -10.52
C THR A 52 -12.85 7.90 -11.54
N TYR A 53 -11.80 7.18 -11.13
CA TYR A 53 -11.12 6.21 -11.99
C TYR A 53 -11.88 4.88 -12.11
N SER A 54 -12.77 4.59 -11.18
CA SER A 54 -13.72 3.47 -11.28
C SER A 54 -15.15 3.97 -11.06
N ASP A 55 -15.75 3.68 -9.92
CA ASP A 55 -17.15 3.94 -9.57
C ASP A 55 -17.33 4.94 -8.41
N GLY A 56 -16.24 5.52 -7.92
CA GLY A 56 -16.27 6.61 -6.95
C GLY A 56 -16.71 7.94 -7.57
N LEU A 57 -17.26 8.81 -6.72
CA LEU A 57 -17.78 10.12 -7.15
C LEU A 57 -16.76 11.26 -7.06
N ALA A 58 -15.72 11.10 -6.24
CA ALA A 58 -14.75 12.15 -5.96
C ALA A 58 -13.47 11.97 -6.79
N THR A 59 -12.92 13.06 -7.30
CA THR A 59 -11.59 13.04 -7.94
C THR A 59 -10.51 12.78 -6.88
N ILE A 60 -9.34 12.33 -7.32
CA ILE A 60 -8.18 12.12 -6.44
C ILE A 60 -7.88 13.39 -5.62
N GLU A 61 -7.88 14.56 -6.25
CA GLU A 61 -7.60 15.84 -5.59
C GLU A 61 -8.66 16.16 -4.52
N GLN A 62 -9.94 15.88 -4.80
CA GLN A 62 -11.02 16.04 -3.82
C GLN A 62 -10.87 15.08 -2.64
N ILE A 63 -10.50 13.82 -2.89
CA ILE A 63 -10.24 12.81 -1.85
C ILE A 63 -9.09 13.27 -0.96
N LEU A 64 -7.94 13.61 -1.54
CA LEU A 64 -6.76 14.05 -0.80
C LEU A 64 -7.04 15.32 0.03
N HIS A 65 -7.76 16.30 -0.55
CA HIS A 65 -8.20 17.50 0.16
C HIS A 65 -9.14 17.14 1.32
N HIS A 66 -10.11 16.25 1.08
CA HIS A 66 -11.07 15.85 2.11
C HIS A 66 -10.37 15.20 3.31
N VAL A 67 -9.49 14.23 3.05
CA VAL A 67 -8.74 13.52 4.10
C VAL A 67 -7.82 14.47 4.87
N GLN A 68 -7.18 15.41 4.19
CA GLN A 68 -6.29 16.39 4.83
C GLN A 68 -7.02 17.25 5.86
N HIS A 69 -8.22 17.73 5.51
CA HIS A 69 -8.88 18.83 6.23
C HIS A 69 -10.09 18.41 7.07
N TYR A 70 -10.75 17.29 6.75
CA TYR A 70 -12.05 16.94 7.32
C TYR A 70 -12.09 15.56 7.98
N THR A 71 -10.98 14.83 8.00
CA THR A 71 -10.89 13.54 8.70
C THR A 71 -9.73 13.52 9.68
N ASN A 72 -9.67 12.46 10.48
CA ASN A 72 -8.53 12.12 11.33
C ASN A 72 -7.87 10.80 10.92
N LEU A 73 -7.97 10.42 9.64
CA LEU A 73 -7.28 9.25 9.09
C LEU A 73 -5.77 9.51 9.06
N ASP A 74 -4.99 8.56 9.56
CA ASP A 74 -3.52 8.58 9.54
C ASP A 74 -2.96 7.89 8.29
N VAL A 75 -3.75 6.99 7.69
CA VAL A 75 -3.39 6.23 6.49
C VAL A 75 -4.62 6.12 5.60
N ILE A 76 -4.44 6.27 4.30
CA ILE A 76 -5.46 5.91 3.31
C ILE A 76 -4.89 5.02 2.21
N ALA A 77 -5.75 4.24 1.56
CA ALA A 77 -5.46 3.59 0.29
C ALA A 77 -6.53 3.94 -0.75
N LEU A 78 -6.12 4.07 -2.01
CA LEU A 78 -7.06 4.15 -3.13
C LEU A 78 -7.06 2.80 -3.84
N THR A 79 -8.23 2.19 -4.00
CA THR A 79 -8.44 0.82 -4.46
C THR A 79 -9.55 0.77 -5.49
N ASP A 80 -9.44 1.61 -6.53
CA ASP A 80 -10.37 1.61 -7.66
C ASP A 80 -10.51 0.20 -8.29
N HIS A 81 -11.71 -0.14 -8.76
CA HIS A 81 -11.98 -1.44 -9.36
C HIS A 81 -11.13 -1.69 -10.62
N ASP A 82 -10.33 -2.75 -10.60
CA ASP A 82 -9.55 -3.29 -11.72
C ASP A 82 -8.67 -2.27 -12.47
N VAL A 83 -8.32 -1.17 -11.79
CA VAL A 83 -7.57 -0.01 -12.30
C VAL A 83 -6.59 0.47 -11.23
N ILE A 84 -5.29 0.47 -11.53
CA ILE A 84 -4.25 0.92 -10.58
C ILE A 84 -3.82 2.37 -10.82
N GLU A 85 -4.10 2.90 -12.01
CA GLU A 85 -3.64 4.20 -12.50
C GLU A 85 -4.10 5.36 -11.60
N GLY A 86 -5.32 5.27 -11.06
CA GLY A 86 -5.84 6.25 -10.10
C GLY A 86 -5.01 6.30 -8.82
N SER A 87 -4.67 5.12 -8.29
CA SER A 87 -3.86 4.97 -7.08
C SER A 87 -2.41 5.43 -7.28
N LEU A 88 -1.80 5.13 -8.43
CA LEU A 88 -0.47 5.62 -8.80
C LEU A 88 -0.44 7.15 -8.93
N LYS A 89 -1.43 7.74 -9.61
CA LYS A 89 -1.56 9.19 -9.72
C LYS A 89 -1.74 9.84 -8.34
N ALA A 90 -2.55 9.24 -7.47
CA ALA A 90 -2.77 9.72 -6.11
C ALA A 90 -1.48 9.70 -5.28
N ARG A 91 -0.67 8.63 -5.37
CA ARG A 91 0.66 8.58 -4.74
C ARG A 91 1.56 9.72 -5.23
N ASP A 92 1.61 9.96 -6.53
CA ASP A 92 2.50 10.99 -7.11
C ASP A 92 2.07 12.41 -6.70
N LEU A 93 0.77 12.68 -6.62
CA LEU A 93 0.24 13.94 -6.08
C LEU A 93 0.51 14.06 -4.57
N TRP A 94 0.28 12.99 -3.82
CA TRP A 94 0.55 12.92 -2.39
C TRP A 94 2.02 13.20 -2.09
N ALA A 95 2.96 12.60 -2.84
CA ALA A 95 4.39 12.77 -2.65
C ALA A 95 4.89 14.19 -2.95
N LYS A 96 4.20 14.92 -3.85
CA LYS A 96 4.49 16.34 -4.17
C LYS A 96 3.83 17.31 -3.19
N GLY A 97 2.76 16.88 -2.52
CA GLY A 97 2.02 17.68 -1.55
C GLY A 97 2.60 17.60 -0.14
N ASN A 98 2.05 18.41 0.76
CA ASN A 98 2.35 18.37 2.19
C ASN A 98 1.14 17.82 2.95
N TYR A 99 0.92 16.52 2.86
CA TYR A 99 -0.19 15.82 3.50
C TYR A 99 0.20 15.28 4.88
N ARG A 100 -0.74 15.30 5.83
CA ARG A 100 -0.51 14.85 7.22
C ARG A 100 -0.61 13.33 7.41
N PHE A 101 -1.11 12.61 6.41
CA PHE A 101 -1.41 11.17 6.45
C PHE A 101 -0.51 10.42 5.46
N ASP A 102 -0.33 9.12 5.69
CA ASP A 102 0.38 8.23 4.77
C ASP A 102 -0.57 7.74 3.66
N PHE A 103 -0.03 7.46 2.48
CA PHE A 103 -0.79 6.95 1.34
C PHE A 103 -0.27 5.58 0.89
N ILE A 104 -1.19 4.66 0.61
CA ILE A 104 -0.92 3.31 0.10
C ILE A 104 -1.49 3.16 -1.31
N VAL A 105 -0.66 2.68 -2.23
CA VAL A 105 -1.13 2.27 -3.56
C VAL A 105 -1.87 0.95 -3.44
N GLY A 106 -3.03 0.84 -4.06
CA GLY A 106 -3.79 -0.39 -4.14
C GLY A 106 -4.76 -0.44 -5.34
N GLU A 107 -5.45 -1.57 -5.44
CA GLU A 107 -6.44 -1.90 -6.46
C GLU A 107 -7.47 -2.85 -5.81
N GLU A 108 -8.76 -2.70 -6.13
CA GLU A 108 -9.75 -3.73 -5.82
C GLU A 108 -9.95 -4.61 -7.04
N ILE A 109 -9.56 -5.88 -6.92
CA ILE A 109 -9.56 -6.83 -8.03
C ILE A 109 -10.88 -7.60 -8.03
N SER A 110 -11.58 -7.56 -9.15
CA SER A 110 -12.71 -8.43 -9.45
C SER A 110 -12.20 -9.83 -9.78
N THR A 111 -12.25 -10.76 -8.81
CA THR A 111 -11.89 -12.18 -9.01
C THR A 111 -13.11 -13.00 -9.44
N LYS A 112 -12.93 -14.29 -9.75
CA LYS A 112 -14.06 -15.19 -10.06
C LYS A 112 -14.94 -15.47 -8.85
N GLU A 113 -14.39 -15.38 -7.64
CA GLU A 113 -15.03 -15.76 -6.39
C GLU A 113 -15.53 -14.57 -5.57
N GLY A 114 -15.25 -13.34 -6.00
CA GLY A 114 -15.59 -12.11 -5.30
C GLY A 114 -14.55 -11.01 -5.51
N HIS A 115 -14.54 -10.01 -4.64
CA HIS A 115 -13.57 -8.92 -4.72
C HIS A 115 -12.47 -9.04 -3.67
N MET A 116 -11.29 -8.53 -4.00
CA MET A 116 -10.12 -8.57 -3.13
C MET A 116 -9.30 -7.31 -3.29
N LEU A 117 -8.91 -6.70 -2.18
CA LEU A 117 -7.96 -5.60 -2.17
C LEU A 117 -6.54 -6.13 -2.33
N ALA A 118 -5.80 -5.49 -3.23
CA ALA A 118 -4.36 -5.64 -3.38
C ALA A 118 -3.68 -4.34 -2.95
N LEU A 119 -2.98 -4.35 -1.82
CA LEU A 119 -2.29 -3.20 -1.27
C LEU A 119 -0.78 -3.31 -1.47
N PHE A 120 -0.10 -2.16 -1.54
CA PHE A 120 1.35 -2.04 -1.72
C PHE A 120 1.87 -2.61 -3.06
N ILE A 121 1.03 -2.64 -4.08
CA ILE A 121 1.38 -3.07 -5.43
C ILE A 121 1.85 -1.89 -6.30
N GLU A 122 2.57 -2.19 -7.38
CA GLU A 122 3.04 -1.19 -8.37
C GLU A 122 2.55 -1.51 -9.79
N LYS A 123 2.05 -2.73 -10.01
CA LYS A 123 1.52 -3.20 -11.29
C LYS A 123 0.12 -3.74 -11.10
N ARG A 124 -0.72 -3.42 -12.07
CA ARG A 124 -2.10 -3.91 -12.18
C ARG A 124 -2.16 -5.43 -12.10
N ILE A 125 -3.14 -5.96 -11.37
CA ILE A 125 -3.48 -7.39 -11.39
C ILE A 125 -4.58 -7.65 -12.41
N GLN A 126 -4.50 -8.75 -13.14
CA GLN A 126 -5.52 -9.07 -14.14
C GLN A 126 -6.84 -9.49 -13.45
N PRO A 127 -7.99 -8.90 -13.82
CA PRO A 127 -9.29 -9.31 -13.30
C PRO A 127 -9.76 -10.65 -13.88
N GLY A 128 -10.72 -11.27 -13.22
CA GLY A 128 -11.34 -12.52 -13.62
C GLY A 128 -10.46 -13.76 -13.43
N LEU A 129 -9.34 -13.64 -12.71
CA LEU A 129 -8.57 -14.76 -12.21
C LEU A 129 -9.25 -15.39 -10.97
N SER A 130 -8.86 -16.62 -10.62
CA SER A 130 -9.26 -17.15 -9.31
C SER A 130 -8.59 -16.37 -8.19
N ILE A 131 -9.23 -16.32 -7.03
CA ILE A 131 -8.69 -15.63 -5.86
C ILE A 131 -7.28 -16.12 -5.50
N GLU A 132 -6.99 -17.43 -5.59
CA GLU A 132 -5.66 -17.97 -5.31
C GLU A 132 -4.62 -17.40 -6.27
N LYS A 133 -4.94 -17.33 -7.56
CA LYS A 133 -3.99 -16.80 -8.55
C LYS A 133 -3.79 -15.31 -8.37
N SER A 134 -4.83 -14.57 -8.01
CA SER A 134 -4.73 -13.15 -7.69
C SER A 134 -3.84 -12.92 -6.45
N ILE A 135 -3.98 -13.74 -5.40
CA ILE A 135 -3.14 -13.69 -4.20
C ILE A 135 -1.66 -13.90 -4.57
N ASP A 136 -1.35 -14.90 -5.40
CA ASP A 136 0.03 -15.14 -5.85
C ASP A 136 0.63 -13.90 -6.53
N LEU A 137 -0.11 -13.27 -7.45
CA LEU A 137 0.36 -12.08 -8.18
C LEU A 137 0.53 -10.85 -7.28
N VAL A 138 -0.28 -10.73 -6.22
CA VAL A 138 -0.11 -9.69 -5.19
C VAL A 138 1.18 -9.94 -4.39
N HIS A 139 1.40 -11.17 -3.95
CA HIS A 139 2.59 -11.54 -3.19
C HIS A 139 3.88 -11.49 -4.02
N GLU A 140 3.84 -11.76 -5.33
CA GLU A 140 4.97 -11.57 -6.25
C GLU A 140 5.47 -10.12 -6.26
N GLN A 141 4.61 -9.15 -5.94
CA GLN A 141 4.96 -7.73 -5.80
C GLN A 141 5.34 -7.35 -4.36
N GLY A 142 5.26 -8.27 -3.40
CA GLY A 142 5.41 -7.99 -1.97
C GLY A 142 4.21 -7.28 -1.36
N GLY A 143 3.06 -7.30 -2.04
CA GLY A 143 1.82 -6.68 -1.61
C GLY A 143 1.06 -7.48 -0.55
N LEU A 144 -0.02 -6.89 -0.04
CA LEU A 144 -0.98 -7.56 0.86
C LEU A 144 -2.30 -7.79 0.16
N ALA A 145 -2.82 -9.01 0.29
CA ALA A 145 -4.14 -9.40 -0.19
C ALA A 145 -5.16 -9.41 0.96
N ILE A 146 -6.30 -8.75 0.78
CA ILE A 146 -7.38 -8.68 1.78
C ILE A 146 -8.71 -8.96 1.08
N VAL A 147 -9.50 -9.91 1.58
CA VAL A 147 -10.87 -10.14 1.09
C VAL A 147 -11.71 -8.91 1.41
N ALA A 148 -12.37 -8.35 0.40
CA ALA A 148 -13.20 -7.14 0.52
C ALA A 148 -14.53 -7.41 1.23
#